data_AF-A0A0Q8RFY0-F1
#
_entry.id   AF-A0A0Q8RFY0-F1
#
_cell.length_a   1.000
_cell.length_b   1.000
_cell.length_c   1.000
_cell.angle_alpha   90.00
_cell.angle_beta   90.00
_cell.angle_gamma   90.00
#
_symmetry.space_group_name_H-M   'P 1'
#
loop_
_entity.id
_entity.type
_entity.pdbx_description
1 polymer ?
#
loop_
_entity_poly.entity_id
_entity_poly.type
_entity_poly.pdbx_seq_one_letter_code
_entity_poly.pdbx_strand_id
1 'polypeptide(L)'
;MICRGCWRPLERAAPETLVADQNAVNCWDHVIELEVAVATALRGRTPDQHRFNFTSADQLLNEVRDIWQLLVGHHRSWARTDIPLNSYVCPAMTPGSDPPEFHSSDKLHPMAIASIAMRRSMLSAVKGILDPRIETGRVLFGEHKPPAIETFVASVDEDALQQNIEAMKRWSPAFVDRVVVAQRGRRRNARIADLESRIARIGSSLARV
;
A
#
# COMPACT_ATOMS: atom_id res chain seq x y z
N MET A 1 11.50 20.80 4.67
CA MET A 1 11.52 22.29 4.71
C MET A 1 12.94 22.80 4.97
N ILE A 2 13.37 23.88 4.31
CA ILE A 2 14.72 24.46 4.42
C ILE A 2 14.62 25.85 5.06
N CYS A 3 15.55 26.21 5.97
CA CYS A 3 15.58 27.55 6.55
C CYS A 3 15.91 28.61 5.48
N ARG A 4 15.07 29.63 5.29
CA ARG A 4 15.29 30.70 4.29
C ARG A 4 16.51 31.59 4.57
N GLY A 5 16.99 31.67 5.81
CA GLY A 5 18.15 32.48 6.19
C GLY A 5 19.49 31.77 6.03
N CYS A 6 19.56 30.46 6.29
CA CYS A 6 20.83 29.72 6.30
C CYS A 6 20.85 28.47 5.41
N TRP A 7 19.76 28.20 4.69
CA TRP A 7 19.62 27.08 3.74
C TRP A 7 19.89 25.68 4.31
N ARG A 8 19.93 25.55 5.64
CA ARG A 8 20.09 24.25 6.31
C ARG A 8 18.75 23.52 6.39
N PRO A 9 18.75 22.18 6.26
CA PRO A 9 17.58 21.36 6.60
C PRO A 9 17.21 21.62 8.07
N LEU A 10 16.00 22.13 8.31
CA LEU A 10 15.53 22.49 9.66
C LEU A 10 15.51 21.28 10.60
N GLU A 11 15.47 20.07 10.03
CA GLU A 11 15.51 18.76 10.71
C GLU A 11 16.73 18.58 11.63
N ARG A 12 17.81 19.35 11.43
CA ARG A 12 19.03 19.29 12.26
C ARG A 12 19.17 20.42 13.27
N ALA A 13 18.38 21.49 13.17
CA ALA A 13 18.62 22.72 13.92
C ALA A 13 17.72 22.89 15.15
N ALA A 14 16.49 22.36 15.12
CA ALA A 14 15.56 22.38 16.25
C ALA A 14 14.41 21.39 16.00
N PRO A 15 14.54 20.11 16.43
CA PRO A 15 13.49 19.10 16.27
C PRO A 15 12.13 19.54 16.83
N GLU A 16 12.16 20.31 17.92
CA GLU A 16 10.99 20.81 18.66
C GLU A 16 10.16 21.85 17.90
N THR A 17 10.74 22.47 16.85
CA THR A 17 10.04 23.46 16.01
C THR A 17 9.42 22.86 14.75
N LEU A 18 9.61 21.56 14.52
CA LEU A 18 9.07 20.83 13.39
C LEU A 18 7.85 20.02 13.82
N VAL A 19 6.71 20.69 13.97
CA VAL A 19 5.44 19.99 14.09
C VAL A 19 5.14 19.38 12.73
N ALA A 20 5.02 18.06 12.67
CA ALA A 20 4.62 17.40 11.44
C ALA A 20 3.20 17.83 11.07
N ASP A 21 2.93 18.07 9.78
CA ASP A 21 1.56 18.33 9.33
C ASP A 21 0.64 17.20 9.80
N GLN A 22 -0.56 17.54 10.28
CA GLN A 22 -1.47 16.55 10.88
C GLN A 22 -1.81 15.42 9.90
N ASN A 23 -1.87 15.70 8.59
CA ASN A 23 -2.13 14.65 7.59
C ASN A 23 -0.93 13.73 7.45
N ALA A 24 0.29 14.26 7.54
CA ALA A 24 1.50 13.44 7.57
C ALA A 24 1.53 12.56 8.82
N VAL A 25 1.22 13.10 10.00
CA VAL A 25 1.12 12.33 11.26
C VAL A 25 0.12 11.17 11.10
N ASN A 26 -1.10 11.46 10.64
CA ASN A 26 -2.13 10.44 10.44
C ASN A 26 -1.71 9.35 9.44
N CYS A 27 -0.98 9.72 8.38
CA CYS A 27 -0.42 8.73 7.44
C CYS A 27 0.62 7.85 8.13
N TRP A 28 1.50 8.45 8.93
CA TRP A 28 2.56 7.78 9.65
C TRP A 28 2.02 6.81 10.70
N ASP A 29 0.97 7.18 11.43
CA ASP A 29 0.30 6.32 12.41
C ASP A 29 -0.19 5.01 11.75
N HIS A 30 -0.81 5.10 10.58
CA HIS A 30 -1.23 3.91 9.85
C HIS A 30 -0.06 3.01 9.43
N VAL A 31 1.07 3.58 9.03
CA VAL A 31 2.25 2.79 8.66
C VAL A 31 2.89 2.14 9.90
N ILE A 32 3.02 2.89 11.00
CA ILE A 32 3.52 2.38 12.28
C ILE A 32 2.66 1.23 12.78
N GLU A 33 1.34 1.37 12.72
CA GLU A 33 0.38 0.32 13.06
C GLU A 33 0.60 -0.97 12.26
N LEU A 34 0.87 -0.87 10.95
CA LEU A 34 1.20 -2.04 10.13
C LEU A 34 2.50 -2.69 10.60
N GLU A 35 3.56 -1.89 10.79
CA GLU A 35 4.85 -2.42 11.19
C GLU A 35 4.81 -3.08 12.57
N VAL A 36 4.07 -2.52 13.52
CA VAL A 36 3.82 -3.15 14.82
C VAL A 36 3.10 -4.49 14.65
N ALA A 37 2.10 -4.57 13.77
CA ALA A 37 1.40 -5.83 13.49
C ALA A 37 2.34 -6.88 12.85
N VAL A 38 3.19 -6.47 11.90
CA VAL A 38 4.18 -7.35 11.26
C VAL A 38 5.23 -7.82 12.27
N ALA A 39 5.78 -6.92 13.09
CA ALA A 39 6.75 -7.27 14.14
C ALA A 39 6.15 -8.22 15.19
N THR A 40 4.86 -8.04 15.51
CA THR A 40 4.12 -8.94 16.41
C THR A 40 3.94 -10.33 15.77
N ALA A 41 3.56 -10.38 14.49
CA ALA A 41 3.43 -11.63 13.74
C ALA A 41 4.76 -12.38 13.59
N LEU A 42 5.87 -11.68 13.35
CA LEU A 42 7.23 -12.25 13.30
C LEU A 42 7.62 -12.92 14.63
N ARG A 43 7.07 -12.47 15.76
CA ARG A 43 7.25 -13.08 17.09
C ARG A 43 6.29 -14.24 17.36
N GLY A 44 5.57 -14.73 16.34
CA GLY A 44 4.58 -15.81 16.43
C GLY A 44 3.29 -15.42 17.14
N ARG A 45 3.03 -14.12 17.37
CA ARG A 45 1.81 -13.65 18.03
C ARG A 45 0.76 -13.32 16.99
N THR A 46 -0.47 -13.74 17.25
CA THR A 46 -1.60 -13.43 16.37
C THR A 46 -1.81 -11.92 16.29
N PRO A 47 -1.89 -11.34 15.09
CA PRO A 47 -2.24 -9.93 14.93
C PRO A 47 -3.65 -9.67 15.44
N ASP A 48 -4.01 -8.40 15.64
CA ASP A 48 -5.35 -8.01 16.09
C ASP A 48 -6.44 -8.66 15.20
N GLN A 49 -7.13 -9.64 15.78
CA GLN A 49 -8.07 -10.50 15.05
C GLN A 49 -9.32 -9.75 14.60
N HIS A 50 -9.69 -8.65 15.30
CA HIS A 50 -10.82 -7.82 14.91
C HIS A 50 -10.45 -6.97 13.69
N ARG A 51 -9.22 -6.50 13.63
CA ARG A 51 -8.72 -5.68 12.53
C ARG A 51 -8.48 -6.48 11.25
N PHE A 52 -7.96 -7.70 11.39
CA PHE A 52 -7.60 -8.56 10.26
C PHE A 52 -8.56 -9.75 10.09
N ASN A 53 -9.79 -9.69 10.61
CA ASN A 53 -10.81 -10.73 10.38
C ASN A 53 -10.29 -12.17 10.59
N PHE A 54 -9.71 -12.45 11.77
CA PHE A 54 -9.15 -13.76 12.15
C PHE A 54 -7.95 -14.26 11.30
N THR A 55 -7.19 -13.34 10.70
CA THR A 55 -5.93 -13.65 10.01
C THR A 55 -4.87 -14.15 11.00
N SER A 56 -4.23 -15.28 10.69
CA SER A 56 -3.10 -15.80 11.48
C SER A 56 -1.83 -14.98 11.26
N ALA A 57 -0.84 -15.12 12.14
CA ALA A 57 0.47 -14.47 11.97
C ALA A 57 1.11 -14.84 10.62
N ASP A 58 1.12 -16.13 10.27
CA ASP A 58 1.68 -16.61 9.00
C ASP A 58 0.95 -16.05 7.79
N GLN A 59 -0.39 -15.96 7.85
CA GLN A 59 -1.19 -15.40 6.77
C GLN A 59 -0.87 -13.91 6.58
N LEU A 60 -0.80 -13.12 7.66
CA LEU A 60 -0.43 -11.70 7.56
C LEU A 60 0.97 -11.53 6.93
N LEU A 61 1.95 -12.32 7.37
CA LEU A 61 3.31 -12.25 6.82
C LEU A 61 3.36 -12.64 5.34
N ASN A 62 2.60 -13.67 4.94
CA ASN A 62 2.48 -14.08 3.54
C ASN A 62 1.79 -13.00 2.71
N GLU A 63 0.68 -12.44 3.17
CA GLU A 63 -0.03 -11.35 2.50
C GLU A 63 0.87 -10.13 2.28
N VAL A 64 1.57 -9.67 3.33
CA VAL A 64 2.52 -8.55 3.24
C VAL A 64 3.63 -8.84 2.22
N ARG A 65 4.23 -10.04 2.26
CA ARG A 65 5.28 -10.45 1.33
C ARG A 65 4.78 -10.48 -0.11
N ASP A 66 3.65 -11.12 -0.34
CA ASP A 66 3.16 -11.38 -1.70
C ASP A 66 2.61 -10.11 -2.34
N ILE A 67 1.88 -9.26 -1.59
CA ILE A 67 1.49 -7.92 -2.06
C ILE A 67 2.74 -7.13 -2.44
N TRP A 68 3.79 -7.16 -1.61
CA TRP A 68 5.03 -6.47 -1.92
C TRP A 68 5.66 -6.97 -3.21
N GLN A 69 5.78 -8.29 -3.38
CA GLN A 69 6.37 -8.91 -4.57
C GLN A 69 5.60 -8.55 -5.84
N LEU A 70 4.27 -8.62 -5.80
CA LEU A 70 3.40 -8.25 -6.92
C LEU A 70 3.52 -6.76 -7.26
N LEU A 71 3.68 -5.90 -6.27
CA LEU A 71 3.81 -4.46 -6.46
C LEU A 71 5.20 -4.00 -6.89
N VAL A 72 6.29 -4.70 -6.55
CA VAL A 72 7.67 -4.29 -6.88
C VAL A 72 7.88 -4.16 -8.40
N GLY A 73 7.29 -5.06 -9.19
CA GLY A 73 7.30 -4.97 -10.66
C GLY A 73 6.55 -3.75 -11.21
N HIS A 74 5.59 -3.23 -10.45
CA HIS A 74 4.76 -2.09 -10.79
C HIS A 74 5.00 -0.89 -9.88
N HIS A 75 6.15 -0.83 -9.20
CA HIS A 75 6.37 0.16 -8.15
C HIS A 75 6.18 1.59 -8.63
N ARG A 76 6.39 1.93 -9.91
CA ARG A 76 6.21 3.31 -10.39
C ARG A 76 4.78 3.84 -10.28
N SER A 77 3.75 3.00 -10.28
CA SER A 77 2.36 3.44 -10.07
C SER A 77 2.05 3.71 -8.58
N TRP A 78 2.85 3.15 -7.67
CA TRP A 78 2.64 3.18 -6.21
C TRP A 78 3.69 3.98 -5.43
N ALA A 79 4.92 4.03 -5.92
CA ALA A 79 6.07 4.79 -5.41
C ALA A 79 5.97 6.25 -5.85
N ARG A 80 4.79 6.85 -5.67
CA ARG A 80 4.59 8.25 -5.95
C ARG A 80 5.34 9.06 -4.90
N THR A 81 6.20 9.97 -5.34
CA THR A 81 6.99 10.84 -4.46
C THR A 81 6.15 11.91 -3.78
N ASP A 82 4.88 12.09 -4.20
CA ASP A 82 3.94 13.10 -3.72
C ASP A 82 3.06 12.64 -2.54
N ILE A 83 3.24 11.43 -2.03
CA ILE A 83 2.49 10.99 -0.83
C ILE A 83 2.98 11.75 0.42
N PRO A 84 2.08 12.10 1.36
CA PRO A 84 2.45 12.83 2.59
C PRO A 84 3.60 12.18 3.39
N LEU A 85 3.74 10.86 3.32
CA LEU A 85 4.83 10.10 3.96
C LEU A 85 6.23 10.44 3.42
N ASN A 86 6.34 10.86 2.15
CA ASN A 86 7.59 11.22 1.51
C ASN A 86 7.97 12.69 1.70
N SER A 87 7.10 13.51 2.32
CA SER A 87 7.35 14.93 2.57
C SER A 87 8.43 15.19 3.64
N TYR A 88 8.75 14.17 4.46
CA TYR A 88 9.80 14.21 5.48
C TYR A 88 10.99 13.36 5.04
N VAL A 89 12.15 13.97 4.80
CA VAL A 89 13.33 13.27 4.24
C VAL A 89 14.25 12.72 5.35
N CYS A 90 13.90 12.90 6.63
CA CYS A 90 14.70 12.42 7.75
C CYS A 90 14.83 10.88 7.78
N PRO A 91 16.06 10.32 7.66
CA PRO A 91 16.30 8.88 7.76
C PRO A 91 16.04 8.30 9.16
N ALA A 92 16.12 9.13 10.21
CA ALA A 92 15.86 8.72 11.59
C ALA A 92 14.36 8.58 11.89
N MET A 93 13.49 9.24 11.11
CA MET A 93 12.03 9.06 11.19
C MET A 93 11.59 7.97 10.22
N THR A 94 12.18 6.79 10.36
CA THR A 94 11.69 5.58 9.70
C THR A 94 10.87 4.84 10.75
N PRO A 95 9.64 4.39 10.44
CA PRO A 95 8.83 3.77 11.46
C PRO A 95 9.53 2.46 11.89
N GLY A 96 9.47 2.15 13.19
CA GLY A 96 10.05 0.93 13.75
C GLY A 96 11.57 0.76 13.69
N SER A 97 12.38 1.84 13.69
CA SER A 97 13.84 1.74 13.54
C SER A 97 14.54 1.07 14.73
N ASP A 98 14.79 -0.23 14.59
CA ASP A 98 16.15 -0.75 14.43
C ASP A 98 16.26 -1.34 13.01
N PRO A 99 17.37 -1.14 12.28
CA PRO A 99 17.58 -1.87 11.03
C PRO A 99 17.52 -3.38 11.32
N PRO A 100 16.79 -4.18 10.52
CA PRO A 100 16.81 -5.62 10.72
C PRO A 100 18.25 -6.11 10.56
N GLU A 101 18.73 -6.90 11.52
CA GLU A 101 19.99 -7.63 11.35
C GLU A 101 19.76 -8.70 10.28
N PHE A 102 20.36 -8.51 9.10
CA PHE A 102 20.33 -9.51 8.03
C PHE A 102 21.61 -10.34 8.07
N HIS A 103 21.49 -11.66 8.01
CA HIS A 103 22.64 -12.53 7.82
C HIS A 103 22.95 -12.65 6.33
N SER A 104 24.23 -12.85 5.98
CA SER A 104 24.70 -12.91 4.59
C SER A 104 24.09 -14.05 3.76
N SER A 105 23.49 -15.05 4.41
CA SER A 105 22.79 -16.18 3.79
C SER A 105 21.32 -15.91 3.47
N ASP A 106 20.74 -14.81 3.97
CA ASP A 106 19.31 -14.54 3.80
C ASP A 106 19.05 -14.03 2.38
N LYS A 107 18.08 -14.64 1.68
CA LYS A 107 17.50 -14.03 0.48
C LYS A 107 16.82 -12.73 0.92
N LEU A 108 17.50 -11.61 0.71
CA LEU A 108 17.00 -10.30 1.12
C LEU A 108 15.64 -10.02 0.50
N HIS A 109 14.64 -9.81 1.36
CA HIS A 109 13.33 -9.37 0.94
C HIS A 109 13.47 -8.03 0.20
N PRO A 110 12.72 -7.75 -0.89
CA PRO A 110 12.86 -6.49 -1.64
C PRO A 110 12.68 -5.23 -0.78
N MET A 111 11.97 -5.33 0.36
CA MET A 111 11.88 -4.27 1.38
C MET A 111 13.21 -3.88 2.00
N ALA A 112 14.11 -4.85 2.19
CA ALA A 112 15.39 -4.68 2.87
C ALA A 112 16.38 -3.84 2.05
N ILE A 113 16.25 -3.90 0.71
CA ILE A 113 17.15 -3.27 -0.25
C ILE A 113 16.51 -2.06 -0.97
N ALA A 114 15.24 -1.76 -0.68
CA ALA A 114 14.53 -0.62 -1.28
C ALA A 114 15.03 0.71 -0.71
N SER A 115 14.99 1.77 -1.52
CA SER A 115 15.23 3.13 -1.01
C SER A 115 14.19 3.51 0.05
N ILE A 116 14.54 4.41 0.98
CA ILE A 116 13.63 4.81 2.08
C ILE A 116 12.27 5.29 1.56
N ALA A 117 12.27 6.13 0.52
CA ALA A 117 11.03 6.63 -0.08
C ALA A 117 10.19 5.51 -0.71
N MET A 118 10.84 4.57 -1.41
CA MET A 118 10.16 3.39 -1.96
C MET A 118 9.60 2.52 -0.83
N ARG A 119 10.36 2.29 0.24
CA ARG A 119 9.93 1.49 1.39
C ARG A 119 8.68 2.09 2.03
N ARG A 120 8.68 3.40 2.30
CA ARG A 120 7.52 4.13 2.88
C ARG A 120 6.29 4.05 1.99
N SER A 121 6.47 4.29 0.68
CA SER A 121 5.37 4.24 -0.28
C SER A 121 4.74 2.86 -0.36
N MET A 122 5.58 1.83 -0.40
CA MET A 122 5.12 0.45 -0.48
C MET A 122 4.51 -0.04 0.85
N LEU A 123 5.02 0.38 2.01
CA LEU A 123 4.37 0.13 3.30
C LEU A 123 2.96 0.73 3.36
N SER A 124 2.79 1.95 2.83
CA SER A 124 1.48 2.57 2.72
C SER A 124 0.54 1.81 1.78
N ALA A 125 1.05 1.36 0.63
CA ALA A 125 0.32 0.51 -0.31
C ALA A 125 -0.19 -0.76 0.36
N VAL A 126 0.71 -1.53 0.99
CA VAL A 126 0.35 -2.74 1.75
C VAL A 126 -0.67 -2.41 2.83
N LYS A 127 -0.46 -1.34 3.60
CA LYS A 127 -1.37 -0.93 4.66
C LYS A 127 -2.78 -0.67 4.15
N GLY A 128 -2.91 0.10 3.07
CA GLY A 128 -4.21 0.43 2.49
C GLY A 128 -4.88 -0.76 1.79
N ILE A 129 -4.10 -1.69 1.22
CA ILE A 129 -4.63 -2.90 0.59
C ILE A 129 -5.19 -3.87 1.65
N LEU A 130 -4.46 -4.04 2.76
CA LEU A 130 -4.84 -4.94 3.84
C LEU A 130 -5.95 -4.39 4.72
N ASP A 131 -5.98 -3.09 4.99
CA ASP A 131 -7.02 -2.50 5.85
C ASP A 131 -8.36 -2.44 5.08
N PRO A 132 -9.47 -3.00 5.61
CA PRO A 132 -10.77 -2.92 4.96
C PRO A 132 -11.42 -1.53 5.07
N ARG A 133 -10.92 -0.67 5.97
CA ARG A 133 -11.50 0.64 6.24
C ARG A 133 -11.20 1.61 5.09
N ILE A 134 -12.25 2.21 4.53
CA ILE A 134 -12.12 3.16 3.42
C ILE A 134 -11.34 4.41 3.83
N GLU A 135 -11.44 4.79 5.11
CA GLU A 135 -10.75 5.90 5.73
C GLU A 135 -9.23 5.76 5.63
N THR A 136 -8.70 4.54 5.82
CA THR A 136 -7.26 4.29 5.68
C THR A 136 -6.78 4.59 4.26
N GLY A 137 -7.55 4.19 3.24
CA GLY A 137 -7.24 4.54 1.85
C GLY A 137 -7.29 6.05 1.58
N ARG A 138 -8.29 6.73 2.14
CA ARG A 138 -8.44 8.20 2.00
C ARG A 138 -7.28 8.96 2.64
N VAL A 139 -6.85 8.56 3.84
CA VAL A 139 -5.72 9.18 4.54
C VAL A 139 -4.43 8.96 3.74
N LEU A 140 -4.17 7.74 3.28
CA LEU A 140 -2.90 7.38 2.64
C LEU A 140 -2.78 7.84 1.18
N PHE A 141 -3.87 7.86 0.42
CA PHE A 141 -3.85 8.12 -1.03
C PHE A 141 -4.70 9.32 -1.47
N GLY A 142 -5.54 9.87 -0.59
CA GLY A 142 -6.43 11.00 -0.85
C GLY A 142 -7.91 10.60 -1.01
N GLU A 143 -8.80 11.55 -0.73
CA GLU A 143 -10.25 11.32 -0.60
C GLU A 143 -10.93 10.84 -1.89
N HIS A 144 -10.44 11.29 -3.05
CA HIS A 144 -11.03 11.00 -4.36
C HIS A 144 -10.39 9.81 -5.08
N LYS A 145 -9.51 9.05 -4.41
CA LYS A 145 -8.89 7.88 -5.02
C LYS A 145 -9.79 6.65 -4.86
N PRO A 146 -9.76 5.73 -5.85
CA PRO A 146 -10.37 4.42 -5.68
C PRO A 146 -9.80 3.69 -4.45
N PRO A 147 -10.53 2.74 -3.87
CA PRO A 147 -10.01 1.86 -2.84
C PRO A 147 -8.67 1.24 -3.25
N ALA A 148 -7.72 1.17 -2.31
CA ALA A 148 -6.36 0.70 -2.61
C ALA A 148 -6.37 -0.73 -3.16
N ILE A 149 -7.26 -1.60 -2.66
CA ILE A 149 -7.39 -2.97 -3.16
C ILE A 149 -7.86 -3.04 -4.63
N GLU A 150 -8.72 -2.11 -5.07
CA GLU A 150 -9.16 -2.05 -6.46
C GLU A 150 -8.01 -1.60 -7.37
N THR A 151 -7.25 -0.60 -6.92
CA THR A 151 -6.04 -0.14 -7.62
C THR A 151 -5.00 -1.26 -7.70
N PHE A 152 -4.85 -2.04 -6.63
CA PHE A 152 -3.93 -3.18 -6.56
C PHE A 152 -4.30 -4.22 -7.61
N VAL A 153 -5.54 -4.72 -7.57
CA VAL A 153 -6.05 -5.71 -8.54
C VAL A 153 -6.02 -5.20 -9.99
N ALA A 154 -6.13 -3.89 -10.20
CA ALA A 154 -6.01 -3.30 -11.54
C ALA A 154 -4.57 -3.21 -12.05
N SER A 155 -3.58 -3.17 -11.16
CA SER A 155 -2.19 -2.82 -11.48
C SER A 155 -1.22 -4.00 -11.55
N VAL A 156 -1.58 -5.15 -10.98
CA VAL A 156 -0.72 -6.34 -10.92
C VAL A 156 -1.08 -7.38 -11.98
N ASP A 157 -0.13 -8.25 -12.28
CA ASP A 157 -0.31 -9.39 -13.18
C ASP A 157 -1.43 -10.33 -12.69
N GLU A 158 -2.40 -10.63 -13.56
CA GLU A 158 -3.60 -11.39 -13.21
C GLU A 158 -3.27 -12.86 -12.91
N ASP A 159 -2.32 -13.45 -13.63
CA ASP A 159 -1.91 -14.84 -13.44
C ASP A 159 -1.16 -15.01 -12.12
N ALA A 160 -0.22 -14.11 -11.81
CA ALA A 160 0.49 -14.10 -10.54
C ALA A 160 -0.45 -13.84 -9.36
N LEU A 161 -1.45 -12.97 -9.52
CA LEU A 161 -2.48 -12.73 -8.51
C LEU A 161 -3.32 -14.01 -8.29
N GLN A 162 -3.74 -14.67 -9.36
CA GLN A 162 -4.54 -15.90 -9.29
C GLN A 162 -3.78 -17.05 -8.63
N GLN A 163 -2.48 -17.22 -8.94
CA GLN A 163 -1.62 -18.20 -8.30
C GLN A 163 -1.56 -18.02 -6.78
N ASN A 164 -1.51 -16.78 -6.29
CA ASN A 164 -1.52 -16.52 -4.85
C ASN A 164 -2.89 -16.79 -4.20
N ILE A 165 -3.99 -16.53 -4.91
CA ILE A 165 -5.35 -16.83 -4.44
C ILE A 165 -5.56 -18.35 -4.28
N GLU A 166 -5.05 -19.13 -5.23
CA GLU A 166 -5.22 -20.60 -5.27
C GLU A 166 -4.30 -21.32 -4.28
N ALA A 167 -3.24 -20.66 -3.81
CA ALA A 167 -2.33 -21.22 -2.82
C ALA A 167 -3.05 -21.40 -1.47
N MET A 168 -3.45 -22.65 -1.19
CA MET A 168 -4.21 -22.99 0.02
C MET A 168 -3.55 -22.46 1.30
N LYS A 169 -4.37 -21.80 2.14
CA LYS A 169 -3.99 -21.24 3.44
C LYS A 169 -2.88 -20.19 3.42
N ARG A 170 -2.44 -19.75 2.24
CA ARG A 170 -1.39 -18.73 2.11
C ARG A 170 -1.87 -17.37 2.55
N TRP A 171 -3.04 -16.96 2.07
CA TRP A 171 -3.74 -15.75 2.46
C TRP A 171 -4.93 -16.08 3.37
N SER A 172 -5.37 -15.09 4.14
CA SER A 172 -6.61 -15.19 4.90
C SER A 172 -7.82 -15.30 3.97
N PRO A 173 -8.86 -16.07 4.33
CA PRO A 173 -10.09 -16.15 3.54
C PRO A 173 -10.73 -14.77 3.32
N ALA A 174 -10.70 -13.91 4.33
CA ALA A 174 -11.24 -12.57 4.25
C ALA A 174 -10.49 -11.68 3.24
N PHE A 175 -9.16 -11.79 3.18
CA PHE A 175 -8.38 -11.07 2.19
C PHE A 175 -8.65 -11.61 0.76
N VAL A 176 -8.68 -12.93 0.60
CA VAL A 176 -9.02 -13.57 -0.69
C VAL A 176 -10.39 -13.10 -1.19
N ASP A 177 -11.42 -13.12 -0.33
CA ASP A 177 -12.75 -12.67 -0.70
C ASP A 177 -12.76 -11.21 -1.18
N ARG A 178 -12.05 -10.32 -0.50
CA ARG A 178 -11.93 -8.91 -0.92
C ARG A 178 -11.23 -8.77 -2.27
N VAL A 179 -10.17 -9.53 -2.52
CA VAL A 179 -9.46 -9.52 -3.81
C VAL A 179 -10.39 -10.01 -4.94
N VAL A 180 -11.11 -11.11 -4.72
CA VAL A 180 -12.06 -11.67 -5.69
C VAL A 180 -13.22 -10.70 -5.97
N VAL A 181 -13.75 -10.04 -4.94
CA VAL A 181 -14.78 -9.01 -5.10
C VAL A 181 -14.26 -7.84 -5.93
N ALA A 182 -13.05 -7.36 -5.66
CA ALA A 182 -12.42 -6.29 -6.43
C ALA A 182 -12.18 -6.70 -7.90
N GLN A 183 -11.75 -7.94 -8.17
CA GLN A 183 -11.63 -8.48 -9.54
C GLN A 183 -12.97 -8.50 -10.28
N ARG A 184 -14.04 -8.96 -9.61
CA ARG A 184 -15.40 -8.96 -10.20
C ARG A 184 -15.87 -7.54 -10.48
N GLY A 185 -15.64 -6.61 -9.57
CA GLY A 185 -15.94 -5.18 -9.74
C GLY A 185 -15.23 -4.60 -10.97
N ARG A 186 -13.93 -4.85 -11.11
CA ARG A 186 -13.13 -4.45 -12.28
C ARG A 186 -13.71 -4.98 -13.59
N ARG A 187 -13.99 -6.28 -13.66
CA ARG A 187 -14.56 -6.92 -14.87
C ARG A 187 -15.93 -6.35 -15.23
N ARG A 188 -16.77 -6.07 -14.23
CA ARG A 188 -18.07 -5.41 -14.41
C ARG A 188 -17.90 -4.00 -14.98
N ASN A 189 -17.02 -3.19 -14.40
CA ASN A 189 -16.80 -1.81 -14.83
C ASN A 189 -16.23 -1.75 -16.26
N ALA A 190 -15.32 -2.66 -16.62
CA ALA A 190 -14.80 -2.75 -17.98
C ALA A 190 -15.90 -3.09 -19.02
N ARG A 191 -16.83 -3.98 -18.66
CA ARG A 191 -18.00 -4.30 -19.52
C ARG A 191 -18.93 -3.10 -19.68
N ILE A 192 -19.18 -2.36 -18.61
CA ILE A 192 -20.01 -1.14 -18.66
C ILE A 192 -19.36 -0.11 -19.58
N ALA A 193 -18.06 0.16 -19.42
CA ALA A 193 -17.33 1.09 -20.26
C ALA A 193 -17.31 0.70 -21.76
N ASP A 194 -17.19 -0.60 -22.08
CA ASP A 194 -17.30 -1.07 -23.47
C ASP A 194 -18.71 -0.83 -24.04
N LEU A 195 -19.76 -1.10 -23.26
CA LEU A 195 -21.14 -0.84 -23.68
C LEU A 195 -21.39 0.66 -23.90
N GLU A 196 -20.94 1.52 -22.98
CA GLU A 196 -21.05 2.98 -23.12
C GLU A 196 -20.31 3.48 -24.37
N SER A 197 -19.11 2.97 -24.63
CA SER A 197 -18.34 3.28 -25.84
C SER A 197 -19.06 2.88 -27.13
N ARG A 198 -19.75 1.72 -27.13
CA ARG A 198 -20.54 1.26 -28.28
C ARG A 198 -21.78 2.14 -28.49
N ILE A 199 -22.49 2.50 -27.42
CA ILE A 199 -23.66 3.40 -27.49
C ILE A 199 -23.24 4.77 -28.04
N ALA A 200 -22.15 5.35 -27.53
CA ALA A 200 -21.64 6.63 -28.01
C ALA A 200 -21.25 6.59 -29.50
N ARG A 201 -20.68 5.47 -29.98
CA ARG A 201 -20.38 5.27 -31.40
C ARG A 201 -21.63 5.19 -32.28
N ILE A 202 -22.69 4.53 -31.81
CA ILE A 202 -23.97 4.48 -32.53
C ILE A 202 -24.63 5.87 -32.56
N GLY A 203 -24.68 6.57 -31.44
CA GLY A 203 -25.27 7.92 -31.36
C GLY A 203 -24.54 8.95 -32.23
N SER A 204 -23.21 8.88 -32.29
CA SER A 204 -22.41 9.77 -33.17
C SER A 204 -22.53 9.43 -34.66
N SER A 205 -22.81 8.17 -35.00
CA SER A 205 -23.11 7.75 -36.38
C SER A 205 -24.50 8.22 -36.83
N LEU A 206 -25.48 8.24 -35.94
CA LEU A 206 -26.84 8.71 -36.23
C LEU A 206 -26.93 10.23 -36.34
N ALA A 207 -26.10 10.98 -35.61
CA ALA A 207 -26.04 12.45 -35.68
C ALA A 207 -25.31 12.99 -36.93
N ARG A 208 -24.71 12.13 -37.77
CA ARG A 208 -24.00 12.49 -39.01
C ARG A 208 -24.80 12.20 -40.29
N VAL A 209 -26.02 11.67 -40.17
CA VAL A 209 -26.97 11.44 -41.27
C VAL A 209 -28.06 12.50 -41.19
#